data_AF-A0A401Q5L3-F1
#
_entry.id   AF-A0A401Q5L3-F1
#
_cell.length_a   1.000
_cell.length_b   1.000
_cell.length_c   1.000
_cell.angle_alpha   90.00
_cell.angle_beta   90.00
_cell.angle_gamma   90.00
#
_symmetry.space_group_name_H-M   'P 1'
#
loop_
_entity.id
_entity.type
_entity.pdbx_description
1 polymer ?
#
loop_
_entity_poly.entity_id
_entity_poly.type
_entity_poly.pdbx_seq_one_letter_code
_entity_poly.pdbx_strand_id
1 'polypeptide(L)'
;GALTHGDRRATETRDLSRFNFDNKYGRNALEIVMKSIVNLDSPLVSAPKDYLGDFFKDLGSGDEKVKKLETKKFLTPGYSVSGHVEIYTISVERGMSWEEATKIWAEQMGTDDGFYLSMQIRNNKKTAILVKEVNCKKRLFMMFRPNTGKQLKLENYIDLKKKYKKVASGEAETHWLEQYKSSADTCTHAYWRGNCKKVSLGMVCEIGLRCRTYHVLCGSVLSVWTKVEGVLASVSGTNVKMQIVRLKTEDGQRIVGLIIPQNCVSPLMNILSTSDQSQQLALQQQQMWQQLHPQSMSHMCNT
;
A
#
# COMPACT_ATOMS: atom_id res chain seq x y z
N GLY A 1 -13.09 -25.00 -23.65
CA GLY A 1 -13.11 -25.34 -25.09
C GLY A 1 -14.41 -24.83 -25.67
N ALA A 2 -14.38 -24.40 -26.94
CA ALA A 2 -15.46 -23.75 -27.71
C ALA A 2 -15.63 -22.24 -27.47
N LEU A 3 -14.80 -21.44 -28.16
CA LEU A 3 -15.17 -20.12 -28.73
C LEU A 3 -14.13 -19.54 -29.72
N THR A 4 -13.13 -20.31 -30.18
CA THR A 4 -12.03 -19.80 -31.03
C THR A 4 -12.09 -20.23 -32.51
N HIS A 5 -13.22 -20.74 -33.00
CA HIS A 5 -13.34 -21.06 -34.44
C HIS A 5 -14.64 -20.51 -35.01
N GLY A 6 -14.67 -19.18 -35.16
CA GLY A 6 -15.63 -18.47 -36.01
C GLY A 6 -14.93 -17.96 -37.26
N ASP A 7 -15.31 -18.54 -38.39
CA ASP A 7 -15.25 -18.04 -39.78
C ASP A 7 -13.90 -17.58 -40.40
N ARG A 8 -13.48 -18.27 -41.46
CA ARG A 8 -12.21 -18.08 -42.19
C ARG A 8 -12.26 -17.02 -43.30
N ARG A 9 -13.25 -16.12 -43.30
CA ARG A 9 -13.46 -15.14 -44.38
C ARG A 9 -13.57 -13.68 -43.89
N ALA A 10 -12.67 -13.28 -42.99
CA ALA A 10 -12.42 -11.86 -42.75
C ALA A 10 -10.92 -11.65 -42.52
N THR A 11 -10.36 -10.78 -43.35
CA THR A 11 -8.99 -10.27 -43.36
C THR A 11 -8.48 -9.85 -41.97
N GLU A 12 -7.25 -10.28 -41.66
CA GLU A 12 -6.37 -9.79 -40.58
C GLU A 12 -7.03 -9.51 -39.22
N THR A 13 -7.51 -10.54 -38.54
CA THR A 13 -7.62 -10.48 -37.08
C THR A 13 -6.21 -10.35 -36.51
N ARG A 14 -5.82 -9.13 -36.14
CA ARG A 14 -4.59 -8.82 -35.39
C ARG A 14 -4.59 -9.66 -34.13
N ASP A 15 -3.93 -10.81 -34.18
CA ASP A 15 -3.75 -11.67 -33.03
C ASP A 15 -2.98 -10.89 -31.97
N LEU A 16 -3.68 -10.51 -30.89
CA LEU A 16 -3.13 -9.80 -29.75
C LEU A 16 -2.43 -10.77 -28.78
N SER A 17 -2.32 -12.07 -29.11
CA SER A 17 -1.57 -13.08 -28.33
C SER A 17 -0.14 -12.64 -28.02
N ARG A 18 0.51 -11.88 -28.91
CA ARG A 18 1.84 -11.29 -28.69
C ARG A 18 1.90 -10.22 -27.60
N PHE A 19 0.77 -9.64 -27.23
CA PHE A 19 0.61 -8.71 -26.10
C PHE A 19 0.04 -9.41 -24.85
N ASN A 20 -0.13 -10.73 -24.90
CA ASN A 20 -0.63 -11.50 -23.77
C ASN A 20 0.50 -11.63 -22.73
N PHE A 21 0.39 -10.88 -21.64
CA PHE A 21 1.35 -10.91 -20.52
C PHE A 21 1.43 -12.27 -19.83
N ASP A 22 0.45 -13.14 -20.08
CA ASP A 22 0.36 -14.47 -19.46
C ASP A 22 1.14 -15.57 -20.22
N ASN A 23 2.21 -15.17 -20.91
CA ASN A 23 3.21 -16.08 -21.48
C ASN A 23 4.51 -16.04 -20.67
N LYS A 24 5.41 -17.00 -20.92
CA LYS A 24 6.71 -17.11 -20.23
C LYS A 24 7.51 -15.79 -20.26
N TYR A 25 7.48 -15.09 -21.39
CA TYR A 25 8.28 -13.87 -21.60
C TYR A 25 7.65 -12.66 -20.90
N GLY A 26 6.32 -12.51 -20.95
CA GLY A 26 5.58 -11.45 -20.27
C GLY A 26 5.71 -11.54 -18.75
N ARG A 27 5.59 -12.76 -18.20
CA ARG A 27 5.84 -13.01 -16.77
C ARG A 27 7.28 -12.72 -16.37
N ASN A 28 8.26 -13.15 -17.16
CA ASN A 28 9.68 -12.88 -16.88
C ASN A 28 10.00 -11.38 -16.96
N ALA A 29 9.47 -10.66 -17.95
CA ALA A 29 9.66 -9.21 -18.07
C ALA A 29 9.08 -8.46 -16.87
N LEU A 30 7.87 -8.84 -16.42
CA LEU A 30 7.24 -8.24 -15.24
C LEU A 30 8.00 -8.58 -13.95
N GLU A 31 8.54 -9.79 -13.84
CA GLU A 31 9.40 -10.19 -12.73
C GLU A 31 10.68 -9.35 -12.68
N ILE A 32 11.35 -9.12 -13.81
CA ILE A 32 12.54 -8.25 -13.90
C ILE A 32 12.19 -6.81 -13.48
N VAL A 33 11.04 -6.30 -13.91
CA VAL A 33 10.56 -4.96 -13.49
C VAL A 33 10.33 -4.92 -11.98
N MET A 34 9.66 -5.91 -11.41
CA MET A 34 9.45 -5.98 -9.95
C MET A 34 10.77 -6.08 -9.18
N LYS A 35 11.71 -6.93 -9.63
CA LYS A 35 13.07 -7.09 -9.06
C LYS A 35 13.89 -5.79 -9.14
N SER A 36 13.75 -5.03 -10.22
CA SER A 36 14.39 -3.73 -10.37
C SER A 36 13.83 -2.71 -9.38
N ILE A 37 12.50 -2.68 -9.19
CA ILE A 37 11.83 -1.78 -8.24
C ILE A 37 12.24 -2.04 -6.78
N VAL A 38 12.53 -3.30 -6.41
CA VAL A 38 13.03 -3.64 -5.06
C VAL A 38 14.52 -3.37 -4.86
N ASN A 39 15.27 -2.98 -5.90
CA ASN A 39 16.74 -2.96 -5.95
C ASN A 39 17.36 -4.36 -5.74
N LEU A 40 16.67 -5.43 -6.13
CA LEU A 40 17.28 -6.76 -6.22
C LEU A 40 18.02 -6.94 -7.56
N ASP A 41 17.65 -6.14 -8.56
CA ASP A 41 18.30 -6.09 -9.87
C ASP A 41 18.51 -4.65 -10.34
N SER A 42 19.40 -4.47 -11.31
CA SER A 42 19.63 -3.15 -11.91
C SER A 42 18.50 -2.80 -12.89
N PRO A 43 17.82 -1.65 -12.73
CA PRO A 43 16.78 -1.25 -13.65
C PRO A 43 17.35 -1.04 -15.06
N LEU A 44 16.75 -1.72 -16.04
CA LEU A 44 17.07 -1.57 -17.48
C LEU A 44 16.81 -0.14 -18.00
N VAL A 45 15.97 0.63 -17.31
CA VAL A 45 15.63 2.02 -17.65
C VAL A 45 16.00 2.93 -16.50
N SER A 46 16.81 3.95 -16.79
CA SER A 46 17.19 4.97 -15.81
C SER A 46 15.99 5.80 -15.34
N ALA A 47 16.05 6.28 -14.10
CA ALA A 47 15.05 7.21 -13.56
C ALA A 47 14.87 8.47 -14.45
N PRO A 48 13.69 9.10 -14.45
CA PRO A 48 13.46 10.37 -15.16
C PRO A 48 14.45 11.44 -14.72
N LYS A 49 15.14 12.08 -15.67
CA LYS A 49 16.20 13.06 -15.41
C LYS A 49 15.69 14.37 -14.82
N ASP A 50 14.42 14.67 -15.03
CA ASP A 50 13.68 15.84 -14.57
C ASP A 50 13.08 15.66 -13.17
N TYR A 51 13.22 14.46 -12.58
CA TYR A 51 12.79 14.21 -11.21
C TYR A 51 13.77 14.82 -10.21
N LEU A 52 13.28 15.76 -9.40
CA LEU A 52 14.05 16.38 -8.33
C LEU A 52 14.07 15.46 -7.10
N GLY A 53 15.12 14.66 -6.97
CA GLY A 53 15.32 13.75 -5.83
C GLY A 53 15.90 12.41 -6.26
N ASP A 54 15.83 11.42 -5.37
CA ASP A 54 16.18 10.05 -5.70
C ASP A 54 14.88 9.30 -5.99
N PHE A 55 14.49 9.26 -7.26
CA PHE A 55 13.22 8.70 -7.74
C PHE A 55 12.86 7.35 -7.08
N PHE A 56 13.82 6.46 -6.93
CA PHE A 56 13.58 5.13 -6.37
C PHE A 56 13.48 5.12 -4.85
N LYS A 57 14.13 6.08 -4.18
CA LYS A 57 14.08 6.28 -2.73
C LYS A 57 12.85 7.06 -2.32
N ASP A 58 12.47 8.08 -3.08
CA ASP A 58 11.31 8.94 -2.86
C ASP A 58 9.98 8.21 -3.12
N LEU A 59 10.00 7.19 -3.97
CA LEU A 59 8.89 6.23 -4.11
C LEU A 59 8.72 5.31 -2.89
N GLY A 60 9.74 5.16 -2.04
CA GLY A 60 9.74 4.28 -0.86
C GLY A 60 9.90 4.99 0.48
N SER A 61 10.02 6.33 0.48
CA SER A 61 10.29 7.17 1.65
C SER A 61 9.10 8.05 2.00
N GLY A 62 7.91 7.47 2.10
CA GLY A 62 6.96 8.09 3.02
C GLY A 62 7.64 8.12 4.39
N ASP A 63 7.68 9.29 5.06
CA ASP A 63 8.02 9.39 6.50
C ASP A 63 6.98 8.65 7.39
N GLU A 64 6.16 7.79 6.78
CA GLU A 64 5.12 7.01 7.42
C GLU A 64 5.75 5.82 8.12
N LYS A 65 5.34 5.60 9.36
CA LYS A 65 5.80 4.49 10.18
C LYS A 65 5.05 3.24 9.76
N VAL A 66 5.77 2.27 9.21
CA VAL A 66 5.19 1.05 8.65
C VAL A 66 5.47 -0.14 9.56
N LYS A 67 4.41 -0.71 10.13
CA LYS A 67 4.47 -1.87 11.03
C LYS A 67 3.82 -3.09 10.36
N LYS A 68 4.54 -4.21 10.36
CA LYS A 68 4.00 -5.51 9.94
C LYS A 68 3.19 -6.10 11.09
N LEU A 69 1.88 -6.28 10.90
CA LEU A 69 0.99 -6.85 11.90
C LEU A 69 0.89 -8.36 11.81
N GLU A 70 0.71 -8.88 10.59
CA GLU A 70 0.49 -10.30 10.33
C GLU A 70 1.10 -10.70 8.98
N THR A 71 1.46 -11.97 8.83
CA THR A 71 1.89 -12.56 7.57
C THR A 71 1.23 -13.91 7.39
N LYS A 72 0.62 -14.13 6.23
CA LYS A 72 0.07 -15.44 5.84
C LYS A 72 0.77 -15.92 4.59
N LYS A 73 1.38 -17.11 4.66
CA LYS A 73 2.17 -17.71 3.59
C LYS A 73 1.39 -18.86 2.96
N PHE A 74 1.43 -18.95 1.65
CA PHE A 74 0.76 -19.97 0.85
C PHE A 74 1.72 -20.54 -0.18
N LEU A 75 1.84 -21.86 -0.27
CA LEU A 75 2.64 -22.50 -1.32
C LEU A 75 1.92 -22.39 -2.66
N THR A 76 2.71 -22.15 -3.70
CA THR A 76 2.22 -22.09 -5.07
C THR A 76 2.97 -23.11 -5.93
N PRO A 77 2.28 -23.73 -6.91
CA PRO A 77 2.95 -24.62 -7.85
C PRO A 77 4.01 -23.82 -8.61
N GLY A 78 5.28 -24.15 -8.35
CA GLY A 78 6.44 -23.58 -9.02
C GLY A 78 6.92 -24.50 -10.15
N TYR A 79 7.45 -23.92 -11.22
CA TYR A 79 8.02 -24.67 -12.35
C TYR A 79 9.40 -25.31 -12.06
N SER A 80 10.06 -24.97 -10.95
CA SER A 80 11.39 -25.52 -10.60
C SER A 80 11.85 -25.31 -9.16
N VAL A 81 11.29 -24.34 -8.43
CA VAL A 81 11.53 -24.12 -7.00
C VAL A 81 10.16 -23.86 -6.38
N SER A 82 9.85 -24.44 -5.21
CA SER A 82 8.57 -24.26 -4.52
C SER A 82 8.25 -22.77 -4.34
N GLY A 83 7.43 -22.23 -5.24
CA GLY A 83 6.99 -20.85 -5.19
C GLY A 83 6.11 -20.65 -3.96
N HIS A 84 6.11 -19.44 -3.43
CA HIS A 84 5.16 -19.07 -2.38
C HIS A 84 4.68 -17.66 -2.62
N VAL A 85 3.48 -17.40 -2.12
CA VAL A 85 2.94 -16.05 -2.01
C VAL A 85 2.64 -15.77 -0.55
N GLU A 86 2.80 -14.51 -0.18
CA GLU A 86 2.56 -14.04 1.18
C GLU A 86 1.61 -12.87 1.14
N ILE A 87 0.61 -12.87 2.02
CA ILE A 87 -0.21 -11.70 2.28
C ILE A 87 0.28 -11.09 3.58
N TYR A 88 0.86 -9.90 3.49
CA TYR A 88 1.22 -9.09 4.64
C TYR A 88 0.06 -8.19 5.02
N THR A 89 -0.30 -8.19 6.30
CA THR A 89 -1.17 -7.17 6.90
C THR A 89 -0.27 -6.11 7.53
N ILE A 90 -0.36 -4.90 7.01
CA ILE A 90 0.58 -3.81 7.31
C ILE A 90 -0.21 -2.62 7.85
N SER A 91 0.21 -2.10 8.99
CA SER A 91 -0.27 -0.83 9.52
C SER A 91 0.67 0.29 9.11
N VAL A 92 0.13 1.29 8.44
CA VAL A 92 0.84 2.51 8.06
C VAL A 92 0.31 3.65 8.93
N GLU A 93 1.20 4.21 9.74
CA GLU A 93 0.93 5.34 10.61
C GLU A 93 1.53 6.62 10.01
N ARG A 94 0.66 7.55 9.63
CA ARG A 94 1.05 8.75 8.86
C ARG A 94 0.90 10.08 9.60
N GLY A 95 0.34 10.06 10.81
CA GLY A 95 0.13 11.28 11.58
C GLY A 95 1.36 11.69 12.35
N MET A 96 1.31 12.89 12.90
CA MET A 96 2.45 13.53 13.55
C MET A 96 2.20 13.69 15.04
N SER A 97 3.08 13.12 15.86
CA SER A 97 3.00 13.24 17.31
C SER A 97 3.28 14.68 17.75
N TRP A 98 2.94 15.00 19.00
CA TRP A 98 3.23 16.33 19.54
C TRP A 98 4.75 16.59 19.62
N GLU A 99 5.52 15.56 19.95
CA GLU A 99 6.98 15.61 20.03
C GLU A 99 7.62 15.84 18.65
N GLU A 100 7.06 15.24 17.60
CA GLU A 100 7.51 15.49 16.22
C GLU A 100 7.15 16.90 15.76
N ALA A 101 5.93 17.36 16.06
CA ALA A 101 5.47 18.70 15.72
C ALA A 101 6.31 19.78 16.43
N THR A 102 6.62 19.59 17.71
CA THR A 102 7.43 20.53 18.50
C THR A 102 8.88 20.60 18.02
N LYS A 103 9.46 19.49 17.54
CA LYS A 103 10.78 19.50 16.88
C LYS A 103 10.77 20.37 15.61
N ILE A 104 9.79 20.18 14.74
CA ILE A 104 9.65 20.99 13.52
C ILE A 104 9.43 22.47 13.86
N TRP A 105 8.64 22.73 14.91
CA TRP A 105 8.38 24.08 15.41
C TRP A 105 9.63 24.73 16.00
N ALA A 106 10.52 23.98 16.66
CA ALA A 106 11.79 24.51 17.16
C ALA A 106 12.72 24.98 16.03
N GLU A 107 12.59 24.41 14.83
CA GLU A 107 13.29 24.82 13.60
C GLU A 107 12.56 25.93 12.81
N GLN A 108 11.63 26.66 13.42
CA GLN A 108 10.90 27.73 12.75
C GLN A 108 11.82 28.89 12.37
N MET A 109 11.64 29.41 11.16
CA MET A 109 12.37 30.59 10.68
C MET A 109 11.42 31.70 10.19
N GLY A 110 10.19 31.36 9.81
CA GLY A 110 9.18 32.31 9.36
C GLY A 110 8.44 32.96 10.53
N THR A 111 8.08 34.24 10.39
CA THR A 111 7.28 34.97 11.39
C THR A 111 5.87 34.40 11.56
N ASP A 112 5.34 33.82 10.49
CA ASP A 112 4.02 33.17 10.45
C ASP A 112 4.13 31.65 10.71
N ASP A 113 5.30 31.13 11.08
CA ASP A 113 5.44 29.74 11.50
C ASP A 113 4.83 29.54 12.90
N GLY A 114 4.24 28.38 13.13
CA GLY A 114 3.75 28.00 14.45
C GLY A 114 2.43 27.24 14.45
N PHE A 115 1.84 27.14 15.63
CA PHE A 115 0.59 26.43 15.84
C PHE A 115 -0.62 27.31 15.57
N TYR A 116 -1.64 26.70 14.98
CA TYR A 116 -2.90 27.35 14.70
C TYR A 116 -4.08 26.48 15.12
N LEU A 117 -5.16 27.13 15.54
CA LEU A 117 -6.44 26.49 15.80
C LEU A 117 -7.48 26.96 14.78
N SER A 118 -8.39 26.07 14.38
CA SER A 118 -9.50 26.44 13.51
C SER A 118 -10.39 27.47 14.19
N MET A 119 -10.83 28.46 13.42
CA MET A 119 -11.84 29.42 13.89
C MET A 119 -13.21 28.75 14.02
N GLN A 120 -13.48 27.75 13.18
CA GLN A 120 -14.69 26.95 13.26
C GLN A 120 -14.59 25.94 14.41
N ILE A 121 -15.60 25.92 15.27
CA ILE A 121 -15.80 24.94 16.34
C ILE A 121 -16.80 23.90 15.86
N ARG A 122 -16.50 22.61 16.04
CA ARG A 122 -17.39 21.49 15.71
C ARG A 122 -17.41 20.50 16.86
N ASN A 123 -18.59 20.16 17.35
CA ASN A 123 -18.76 19.27 18.51
C ASN A 123 -17.92 19.73 19.73
N ASN A 124 -17.90 21.04 19.99
CA ASN A 124 -17.08 21.71 21.01
C ASN A 124 -15.55 21.52 20.88
N LYS A 125 -15.07 21.08 19.70
CA LYS A 125 -13.65 20.86 19.41
C LYS A 125 -13.16 21.80 18.32
N LYS A 126 -11.85 22.12 18.36
CA LYS A 126 -11.14 22.90 17.34
C LYS A 126 -10.06 22.05 16.68
N THR A 127 -9.83 22.23 15.39
CA THR A 127 -8.74 21.57 14.65
C THR A 127 -7.42 22.24 14.97
N ALA A 128 -6.42 21.46 15.38
CA ALA A 128 -5.07 21.93 15.63
C ALA A 128 -4.17 21.58 14.44
N ILE A 129 -3.38 22.56 13.98
CA ILE A 129 -2.44 22.41 12.89
C ILE A 129 -1.12 23.11 13.24
N LEU A 130 -0.03 22.62 12.65
CA LEU A 130 1.28 23.27 12.66
C LEU A 130 1.55 23.72 11.23
N VAL A 131 2.09 24.93 11.09
CA VAL A 131 2.35 25.54 9.79
C VAL A 131 3.80 25.99 9.74
N LYS A 132 4.46 25.71 8.61
CA LYS A 132 5.82 26.17 8.31
C LYS A 132 5.86 26.79 6.92
N GLU A 133 6.43 27.97 6.80
CA GLU A 133 6.66 28.63 5.52
C GLU A 133 7.76 27.90 4.74
N VAL A 134 7.48 27.59 3.46
CA VAL A 134 8.44 26.89 2.58
C VAL A 134 8.88 27.76 1.41
N ASN A 135 8.05 28.73 1.01
CA ASN A 135 8.38 29.62 -0.09
C ASN A 135 8.04 31.07 0.28
N CYS A 136 9.06 31.82 0.70
CA CYS A 136 8.93 33.23 1.07
C CYS A 136 8.51 34.13 -0.09
N LYS A 137 8.92 33.80 -1.33
CA LYS A 137 8.58 34.62 -2.52
C LYS A 137 7.10 34.54 -2.88
N LYS A 138 6.51 33.35 -2.78
CA LYS A 138 5.10 33.08 -3.11
C LYS A 138 4.19 32.98 -1.87
N ARG A 139 4.75 33.13 -0.67
CA ARG A 139 4.05 33.02 0.63
C ARG A 139 3.25 31.73 0.73
N LEU A 140 3.93 30.61 0.46
CA LEU A 140 3.35 29.27 0.52
C LEU A 140 3.78 28.53 1.77
N PHE A 141 2.80 27.86 2.37
CA PHE A 141 2.93 27.23 3.67
C PHE A 141 2.66 25.73 3.58
N MET A 142 3.52 24.96 4.24
CA MET A 142 3.36 23.54 4.49
C MET A 142 2.51 23.35 5.74
N MET A 143 1.51 22.48 5.67
CA MET A 143 0.64 22.15 6.80
C MET A 143 0.97 20.77 7.37
N PHE A 144 0.94 20.69 8.69
CA PHE A 144 1.08 19.45 9.45
C PHE A 144 -0.14 19.24 10.33
N ARG A 145 -0.63 18.00 10.39
CA ARG A 145 -1.81 17.62 11.16
C ARG A 145 -1.54 16.40 12.04
N PRO A 146 -2.21 16.28 13.19
CA PRO A 146 -2.06 15.14 14.08
C PRO A 146 -2.44 13.81 13.41
N ASN A 147 -3.42 13.79 12.52
CA ASN A 147 -3.95 12.56 11.92
C ASN A 147 -3.35 12.19 10.55
N THR A 148 -2.87 13.16 9.77
CA THR A 148 -2.32 12.93 8.42
C THR A 148 -0.88 13.33 8.25
N GLY A 149 -0.26 13.92 9.27
CA GLY A 149 1.11 14.38 9.22
C GLY A 149 1.28 15.52 8.22
N LYS A 150 2.39 15.50 7.49
CA LYS A 150 2.76 16.49 6.48
C LYS A 150 1.81 16.43 5.28
N GLN A 151 1.21 17.56 4.92
CA GLN A 151 0.34 17.67 3.75
C GLN A 151 1.13 18.11 2.53
N LEU A 152 1.12 17.32 1.45
CA LEU A 152 1.83 17.64 0.20
C LEU A 152 1.33 18.92 -0.49
N LYS A 153 0.04 19.23 -0.32
CA LYS A 153 -0.56 20.44 -0.86
C LYS A 153 -0.11 21.63 -0.03
N LEU A 154 0.59 22.57 -0.67
CA LEU A 154 0.92 23.86 -0.09
C LEU A 154 -0.33 24.75 -0.06
N GLU A 155 -0.53 25.46 1.05
CA GLU A 155 -1.61 26.44 1.19
C GLU A 155 -1.05 27.85 1.11
N ASN A 156 -1.84 28.77 0.55
CA ASN A 156 -1.49 30.19 0.54
C ASN A 156 -1.83 30.83 1.89
N TYR A 157 -1.17 31.95 2.18
CA TYR A 157 -1.39 32.68 3.42
C TYR A 157 -2.83 33.13 3.67
N ILE A 158 -3.50 33.60 2.61
CA ILE A 158 -4.82 34.23 2.70
C ILE A 158 -5.86 33.19 3.16
N ASP A 159 -5.82 32.00 2.58
CA ASP A 159 -6.73 30.90 2.90
C ASP A 159 -6.44 30.28 4.26
N LEU A 160 -5.16 30.27 4.68
CA LEU A 160 -4.77 29.89 6.02
C LEU A 160 -5.43 30.82 7.06
N LYS A 161 -5.23 32.13 6.93
CA LYS A 161 -5.79 33.12 7.88
C LYS A 161 -7.31 33.17 7.92
N LYS A 162 -7.99 32.84 6.82
CA LYS A 162 -9.46 32.76 6.80
C LYS A 162 -10.01 31.62 7.66
N LYS A 163 -9.27 30.52 7.80
CA LYS A 163 -9.73 29.28 8.44
C LYS A 163 -9.17 29.10 9.85
N TYR A 164 -7.99 29.66 10.11
CA TYR A 164 -7.20 29.36 11.28
C TYR A 164 -6.64 30.62 11.94
N LYS A 165 -6.58 30.60 13.27
CA LYS A 165 -5.96 31.63 14.11
C LYS A 165 -4.67 31.08 14.71
N LYS A 166 -3.58 31.84 14.62
CA LYS A 166 -2.30 31.52 15.27
C LYS A 166 -2.47 31.56 16.79
N VAL A 167 -1.94 30.57 17.49
CA VAL A 167 -2.03 30.45 18.95
C VAL A 167 -0.68 30.07 19.56
N ALA A 168 -0.56 30.22 20.88
CA ALA A 168 0.58 29.68 21.63
C ALA A 168 0.57 28.15 21.62
N SER A 169 1.74 27.53 21.77
CA SER A 169 1.89 26.06 21.77
C SER A 169 1.03 25.39 22.85
N GLY A 170 0.97 25.94 24.07
CA GLY A 170 0.18 25.38 25.17
C GLY A 170 -1.33 25.34 24.90
N GLU A 171 -1.88 26.31 24.15
CA GLU A 171 -3.29 26.26 23.73
C GLU A 171 -3.54 25.19 22.66
N ALA A 172 -2.56 24.94 21.79
CA ALA A 172 -2.67 23.96 20.72
C ALA A 172 -2.47 22.53 21.20
N GLU A 173 -1.64 22.32 22.23
CA GLU A 173 -1.22 21.01 22.75
C GLU A 173 -2.39 20.09 23.07
N THR A 174 -3.32 20.56 23.91
CA THR A 174 -4.49 19.78 24.33
C THR A 174 -5.32 19.33 23.13
N HIS A 175 -5.57 20.24 22.18
CA HIS A 175 -6.32 19.92 20.97
C HIS A 175 -5.55 18.98 20.03
N TRP A 176 -4.24 19.13 19.93
CA TRP A 176 -3.37 18.27 19.13
C TRP A 176 -3.37 16.85 19.67
N LEU A 177 -3.10 16.69 20.97
CA LEU A 177 -3.03 15.38 21.64
C LEU A 177 -4.38 14.66 21.59
N GLU A 178 -5.49 15.37 21.81
CA GLU A 178 -6.83 14.77 21.71
C GLU A 178 -7.13 14.28 20.29
N GLN A 179 -6.84 15.09 19.27
CA GLN A 179 -6.99 14.69 17.86
C GLN A 179 -6.06 13.54 17.50
N TYR A 180 -4.82 13.60 17.94
CA TYR A 180 -3.81 12.57 17.71
C TYR A 180 -4.31 11.25 18.30
N LYS A 181 -4.66 11.21 19.59
CA LYS A 181 -5.16 10.01 20.27
C LYS A 181 -6.40 9.44 19.60
N SER A 182 -7.42 10.26 19.33
CA SER A 182 -8.67 9.78 18.74
C SER A 182 -8.51 9.33 17.29
N SER A 183 -7.58 9.92 16.53
CA SER A 183 -7.36 9.54 15.13
C SER A 183 -6.79 8.13 14.93
N ALA A 184 -6.38 7.43 15.99
CA ALA A 184 -5.90 6.06 15.90
C ALA A 184 -7.03 5.09 15.47
N ASP A 185 -8.23 5.27 15.99
CA ASP A 185 -9.38 4.35 15.84
C ASP A 185 -10.68 5.04 15.42
N THR A 186 -10.78 6.36 15.62
CA THR A 186 -12.00 7.12 15.42
C THR A 186 -11.91 7.92 14.13
N CYS A 187 -12.78 7.59 13.16
CA CYS A 187 -12.81 8.32 11.90
C CYS A 187 -13.20 9.80 12.10
N THR A 188 -12.80 10.68 11.17
CA THR A 188 -13.08 12.12 11.30
C THR A 188 -14.58 12.43 11.32
N HIS A 189 -15.42 11.57 10.74
CA HIS A 189 -16.88 11.74 10.83
C HIS A 189 -17.35 11.60 12.27
N ALA A 190 -16.98 10.50 12.94
CA ALA A 190 -17.34 10.26 14.33
C ALA A 190 -16.70 11.30 15.26
N TYR A 191 -15.45 11.67 15.03
CA TYR A 191 -14.77 12.67 15.86
C TYR A 191 -15.45 14.05 15.81
N TRP A 192 -15.78 14.56 14.61
CA TRP A 192 -16.34 15.90 14.44
C TRP A 192 -17.86 15.98 14.56
N ARG A 193 -18.60 14.89 14.29
CA ARG A 193 -20.07 14.86 14.30
C ARG A 193 -20.66 14.01 15.42
N GLY A 194 -19.83 13.24 16.15
CA GLY A 194 -20.27 12.26 17.15
C GLY A 194 -20.72 10.92 16.56
N ASN A 195 -21.02 10.84 15.26
CA ASN A 195 -21.44 9.61 14.60
C ASN A 195 -20.83 9.45 13.20
N CYS A 196 -20.78 8.21 12.71
CA CYS A 196 -20.38 7.91 11.35
C CYS A 196 -21.40 6.95 10.71
N LYS A 197 -22.06 7.40 9.64
CA LYS A 197 -23.07 6.60 8.92
C LYS A 197 -22.56 5.22 8.51
N LYS A 198 -21.29 5.10 8.10
CA LYS A 198 -20.70 3.80 7.74
C LYS A 198 -20.61 2.87 8.96
N VAL A 199 -20.07 3.38 10.06
CA VAL A 199 -19.93 2.61 11.31
C VAL A 199 -21.30 2.25 11.88
N SER A 200 -22.28 3.15 11.83
CA SER A 200 -23.66 2.87 12.24
C SER A 200 -24.35 1.79 11.41
N LEU A 201 -23.89 1.53 10.19
CA LEU A 201 -24.35 0.44 9.32
C LEU A 201 -23.48 -0.83 9.47
N GLY A 202 -22.60 -0.90 10.48
CA GLY A 202 -21.67 -2.02 10.69
C GLY A 202 -20.50 -2.07 9.71
N MET A 203 -20.29 -1.03 8.91
CA MET A 203 -19.17 -0.95 7.96
C MET A 203 -17.96 -0.21 8.56
N VAL A 204 -16.76 -0.66 8.20
CA VAL A 204 -15.50 -0.01 8.60
C VAL A 204 -15.34 1.36 7.91
N CYS A 205 -14.87 2.37 8.65
CA CYS A 205 -14.58 3.70 8.12
C CYS A 205 -13.15 4.14 8.47
N GLU A 206 -12.29 4.21 7.46
CA GLU A 206 -10.87 4.59 7.62
C GLU A 206 -10.59 6.06 7.26
N ILE A 207 -11.66 6.86 7.16
CA ILE A 207 -11.56 8.25 6.72
C ILE A 207 -11.00 9.09 7.87
N GLY A 208 -9.83 9.67 7.61
CA GLY A 208 -9.14 10.54 8.55
C GLY A 208 -8.47 9.82 9.72
N LEU A 209 -8.42 8.49 9.70
CA LEU A 209 -7.58 7.72 10.61
C LEU A 209 -6.10 7.98 10.32
N ARG A 210 -5.32 7.93 11.40
CA ARG A 210 -3.86 8.02 11.42
C ARG A 210 -3.21 6.69 11.10
N CYS A 211 -3.76 5.61 11.63
CA CYS A 211 -3.34 4.25 11.36
C CYS A 211 -4.24 3.68 10.26
N ARG A 212 -3.64 3.19 9.18
CA ARG A 212 -4.35 2.52 8.10
C ARG A 212 -3.80 1.13 7.90
N THR A 213 -4.71 0.18 7.73
CA THR A 213 -4.35 -1.19 7.45
C THR A 213 -4.36 -1.42 5.95
N TYR A 214 -3.30 -1.98 5.43
CA TYR A 214 -3.15 -2.40 4.05
C TYR A 214 -2.83 -3.89 4.00
N HIS A 215 -3.38 -4.57 3.00
CA HIS A 215 -3.05 -5.95 2.70
C HIS A 215 -2.21 -5.99 1.43
N VAL A 216 -1.00 -6.52 1.53
CA VAL A 216 -0.03 -6.51 0.44
C VAL A 216 0.33 -7.94 0.06
N LEU A 217 -0.04 -8.35 -1.15
CA LEU A 217 0.31 -9.65 -1.72
C LEU A 217 1.71 -9.60 -2.33
N CYS A 218 2.59 -10.46 -1.83
CA CYS A 218 4.01 -10.51 -2.15
C CYS A 218 4.44 -11.93 -2.58
N GLY A 219 5.69 -12.08 -3.00
CA GLY A 219 6.26 -13.35 -3.44
C GLY A 219 6.00 -13.61 -4.92
N SER A 220 5.74 -14.86 -5.28
CA SER A 220 5.50 -15.31 -6.66
C SER A 220 4.09 -14.95 -7.15
N VAL A 221 3.71 -13.67 -7.10
CA VAL A 221 2.36 -13.18 -7.41
C VAL A 221 1.85 -13.66 -8.78
N LEU A 222 2.74 -13.76 -9.76
CA LEU A 222 2.42 -14.25 -11.09
C LEU A 222 1.93 -15.70 -11.13
N SER A 223 2.37 -16.54 -10.19
CA SER A 223 1.91 -17.94 -10.08
C SER A 223 0.44 -18.05 -9.65
N VAL A 224 -0.14 -16.98 -9.09
CA VAL A 224 -1.52 -16.93 -8.64
C VAL A 224 -2.32 -15.81 -9.33
N TRP A 225 -1.77 -15.22 -10.39
CA TRP A 225 -2.34 -14.05 -11.05
C TRP A 225 -3.80 -14.25 -11.48
N THR A 226 -4.09 -15.38 -12.13
CA THR A 226 -5.43 -15.75 -12.58
C THR A 226 -6.45 -15.84 -11.43
N LYS A 227 -6.01 -16.30 -10.25
CA LYS A 227 -6.84 -16.36 -9.04
C LYS A 227 -7.11 -14.98 -8.47
N VAL A 228 -6.08 -14.13 -8.43
CA VAL A 228 -6.18 -12.73 -7.99
C VAL A 228 -7.13 -11.96 -8.92
N GLU A 229 -6.95 -12.09 -10.23
CA GLU A 229 -7.82 -11.49 -11.24
C GLU A 229 -9.26 -11.95 -11.10
N GLY A 230 -9.50 -13.26 -10.93
CA GLY A 230 -10.85 -13.81 -10.74
C GLY A 230 -11.56 -13.23 -9.52
N VAL A 231 -10.86 -13.08 -8.38
CA VAL A 231 -11.44 -12.45 -7.19
C VAL A 231 -11.75 -10.97 -7.46
N LEU A 232 -10.83 -10.23 -8.06
CA LEU A 232 -11.02 -8.80 -8.29
C LEU A 232 -12.14 -8.53 -9.29
N ALA A 233 -12.27 -9.36 -10.33
CA ALA A 233 -13.35 -9.31 -11.31
C ALA A 233 -14.73 -9.59 -10.67
N SER A 234 -14.80 -10.41 -9.63
CA SER A 234 -16.08 -10.70 -8.93
C SER A 234 -16.61 -9.52 -8.11
N VAL A 235 -15.79 -8.49 -7.89
CA VAL A 235 -16.07 -7.34 -7.01
C VAL A 235 -16.34 -6.04 -7.82
N SER A 236 -16.54 -6.17 -9.14
CA SER A 236 -16.53 -5.12 -10.18
C SER A 236 -17.66 -4.07 -10.18
N GLY A 237 -18.17 -3.66 -9.01
CA GLY A 237 -18.95 -2.41 -8.87
C GLY A 237 -18.10 -1.16 -8.64
N THR A 238 -16.82 -1.34 -8.31
CA THR A 238 -15.85 -0.28 -8.05
C THR A 238 -14.66 -0.44 -8.98
N ASN A 239 -14.11 0.66 -9.51
CA ASN A 239 -12.84 0.67 -10.25
C ASN A 239 -11.69 0.19 -9.34
N VAL A 240 -11.52 -1.13 -9.22
CA VAL A 240 -10.46 -1.73 -8.41
C VAL A 240 -9.15 -1.63 -9.20
N LYS A 241 -8.43 -0.53 -8.99
CA LYS A 241 -7.10 -0.35 -9.57
C LYS A 241 -6.09 -1.09 -8.69
N MET A 242 -5.49 -2.16 -9.21
CA MET A 242 -4.35 -2.79 -8.56
C MET A 242 -3.17 -1.82 -8.52
N GLN A 243 -2.54 -1.69 -7.35
CA GLN A 243 -1.40 -0.80 -7.15
C GLN A 243 -0.21 -1.60 -6.63
N ILE A 244 0.93 -1.51 -7.32
CA ILE A 244 2.21 -2.00 -6.81
C ILE A 244 2.70 -1.01 -5.76
N VAL A 245 3.10 -1.53 -4.60
CA VAL A 245 3.70 -0.75 -3.53
C VAL A 245 5.05 -1.30 -3.13
N ARG A 246 5.93 -0.38 -2.76
CA ARG A 246 7.22 -0.63 -2.13
C ARG A 246 7.17 -0.01 -0.75
N LEU A 247 7.43 -0.80 0.26
CA LEU A 247 7.42 -0.36 1.65
C LEU A 247 8.64 -0.89 2.39
N LYS A 248 9.09 -0.11 3.36
CA LYS A 248 10.13 -0.47 4.30
C LYS A 248 9.52 -0.43 5.69
N THR A 249 9.48 -1.56 6.36
CA THR A 249 8.99 -1.67 7.74
C THR A 249 9.99 -1.09 8.73
N GLU A 250 9.53 -0.78 9.95
CA GLU A 250 10.38 -0.24 11.03
C GLU A 250 11.56 -1.15 11.39
N ASP A 251 11.41 -2.47 11.23
CA ASP A 251 12.49 -3.47 11.41
C ASP A 251 13.50 -3.51 10.24
N GLY A 252 13.31 -2.67 9.22
CA GLY A 252 14.18 -2.56 8.06
C GLY A 252 13.86 -3.53 6.92
N GLN A 253 12.86 -4.41 7.05
CA GLN A 253 12.44 -5.31 5.99
C GLN A 253 11.88 -4.51 4.80
N ARG A 254 12.36 -4.80 3.59
CA ARG A 254 11.83 -4.23 2.34
C ARG A 254 10.83 -5.20 1.74
N ILE A 255 9.64 -4.71 1.44
CA ILE A 255 8.54 -5.50 0.89
C ILE A 255 8.07 -4.80 -0.39
N VAL A 256 7.87 -5.59 -1.44
CA VAL A 256 7.16 -5.15 -2.65
C VAL A 256 6.08 -6.15 -2.97
N GLY A 257 4.91 -5.61 -3.30
CA GLY A 257 3.76 -6.41 -3.64
C GLY A 257 2.60 -5.56 -4.15
N LEU A 258 1.46 -6.22 -4.30
CA LEU A 258 0.22 -5.60 -4.75
C LEU A 258 -0.68 -5.29 -3.57
N ILE A 259 -1.18 -4.06 -3.49
CA ILE A 259 -2.28 -3.75 -2.56
C ILE A 259 -3.52 -4.54 -3.00
N ILE A 260 -4.03 -5.33 -2.07
CA ILE A 260 -5.30 -6.04 -2.20
C ILE A 260 -6.37 -5.26 -1.44
N PRO A 261 -7.48 -4.86 -2.09
CA PRO A 261 -8.59 -4.21 -1.43
C PRO A 261 -9.20 -5.09 -0.32
N GLN A 262 -9.63 -4.47 0.78
CA GLN A 262 -10.16 -5.18 1.96
C GLN A 262 -11.23 -6.23 1.65
N ASN A 263 -12.15 -5.91 0.74
CA ASN A 263 -13.25 -6.81 0.35
C ASN A 263 -12.78 -8.04 -0.44
N CYS A 264 -11.58 -8.00 -1.04
CA CYS A 264 -10.99 -9.10 -1.80
C CYS A 264 -10.09 -9.99 -0.95
N VAL A 265 -9.69 -9.52 0.24
CA VAL A 265 -8.71 -10.18 1.12
C VAL A 265 -9.21 -11.53 1.60
N SER A 266 -10.42 -11.62 2.16
CA SER A 266 -10.96 -12.90 2.64
C SER A 266 -11.22 -13.92 1.51
N PRO A 267 -11.88 -13.56 0.39
CA PRO A 267 -12.02 -14.48 -0.74
C PRO A 267 -10.69 -14.97 -1.30
N LEU A 268 -9.70 -14.07 -1.43
CA LEU A 268 -8.38 -14.43 -1.93
C LEU A 268 -7.66 -15.38 -0.97
N MET A 269 -7.69 -15.11 0.34
CA MET A 269 -7.10 -16.01 1.34
C MET A 269 -7.70 -17.42 1.27
N ASN A 270 -9.02 -17.54 1.10
CA ASN A 270 -9.67 -18.83 1.01
C ASN A 270 -9.19 -19.63 -0.22
N ILE A 271 -9.11 -18.98 -1.39
CA ILE A 271 -8.64 -19.61 -2.63
C ILE A 271 -7.15 -19.99 -2.55
N LEU A 272 -6.33 -19.16 -1.91
CA LEU A 272 -4.90 -19.47 -1.73
C LEU A 272 -4.71 -20.62 -0.73
N SER A 273 -5.50 -20.67 0.35
CA SER A 273 -5.43 -21.75 1.35
C SER A 273 -5.80 -23.11 0.78
N THR A 274 -6.86 -23.20 -0.02
CA THR A 274 -7.25 -24.47 -0.66
C THR A 274 -6.20 -24.95 -1.65
N SER A 275 -5.57 -24.02 -2.36
CA SER A 275 -4.48 -24.31 -3.29
C SER A 275 -3.24 -24.82 -2.56
N ASP A 276 -2.88 -24.18 -1.44
CA ASP A 276 -1.76 -24.54 -0.59
C ASP A 276 -1.91 -25.97 -0.03
N GLN A 277 -3.08 -26.30 0.52
CA GLN A 277 -3.38 -27.66 1.00
C GLN A 277 -3.23 -28.72 -0.10
N SER A 278 -3.73 -28.42 -1.31
CA SER A 278 -3.61 -29.33 -2.45
C SER A 278 -2.15 -29.55 -2.85
N GLN A 279 -1.33 -28.50 -2.80
CA GLN A 279 0.11 -28.59 -3.08
C GLN A 279 0.87 -29.36 -2.00
N GLN A 280 0.55 -29.14 -0.73
CA GLN A 280 1.17 -29.88 0.38
C GLN A 280 0.90 -31.39 0.27
N LEU A 281 -0.34 -31.77 -0.06
CA LEU A 281 -0.70 -33.17 -0.31
C LEU A 281 0.07 -33.76 -1.50
N ALA A 282 0.21 -33.03 -2.60
CA ALA A 282 0.96 -33.48 -3.77
C ALA A 282 2.45 -33.67 -3.45
N LEU A 283 3.06 -32.74 -2.71
CA LEU A 283 4.46 -32.84 -2.26
C LEU A 283 4.66 -34.03 -1.33
N GLN A 284 3.74 -34.26 -0.40
CA GLN A 284 3.80 -35.40 0.52
C GLN A 284 3.69 -36.73 -0.22
N GLN A 285 2.78 -36.83 -1.21
CA GLN A 285 2.67 -38.03 -2.06
C GLN A 285 3.95 -38.25 -2.88
N GLN A 286 4.55 -37.20 -3.42
CA GLN A 286 5.78 -37.29 -4.19
C GLN A 286 6.97 -37.74 -3.32
N GLN A 287 7.10 -37.20 -2.11
CA GLN A 287 8.13 -37.62 -1.14
C GLN A 287 7.94 -39.08 -0.73
N MET A 288 6.70 -39.48 -0.44
CA MET A 288 6.39 -40.87 -0.09
C MET A 288 6.68 -41.82 -1.26
N TRP A 289 6.37 -41.40 -2.50
CA TRP A 289 6.71 -42.17 -3.70
C TRP A 289 8.23 -42.32 -3.89
N GLN A 290 9.01 -41.26 -3.66
CA GLN A 290 10.47 -41.28 -3.74
C GLN A 290 11.10 -42.20 -2.68
N GLN A 291 10.56 -42.20 -1.46
CA GLN A 291 11.01 -43.11 -0.40
C GLN A 291 10.74 -44.57 -0.72
N LEU A 292 9.62 -44.85 -1.40
CA LEU A 292 9.26 -46.21 -1.81
C LEU A 292 10.02 -46.70 -3.06
N HIS A 293 10.59 -45.79 -3.86
CA HIS A 293 11.28 -46.11 -5.12
C HIS A 293 12.69 -45.48 -5.24
N PRO A 294 13.62 -45.75 -4.31
CA PRO A 294 14.94 -45.09 -4.29
C PRO A 294 15.81 -45.43 -5.52
N GLN A 295 15.56 -46.55 -6.19
CA GLN A 295 16.32 -47.00 -7.38
C GLN A 295 15.97 -46.22 -8.67
N SER A 296 14.92 -45.40 -8.67
CA SER A 296 14.55 -44.57 -9.83
C SER A 296 15.43 -43.32 -9.98
N MET A 297 16.21 -42.95 -8.95
CA MET A 297 17.12 -41.79 -8.98
C MET A 297 18.49 -42.08 -9.60
N SER A 298 18.93 -43.35 -9.64
CA SER A 298 20.25 -43.73 -10.15
C SER A 298 20.40 -43.67 -11.67
N HIS A 299 19.31 -43.44 -12.41
CA HIS A 299 19.33 -43.38 -13.88
C HIS A 299 19.42 -41.96 -14.47
N MET A 300 19.51 -40.90 -13.66
CA MET A 300 19.61 -39.52 -14.17
C MET A 300 21.01 -38.87 -14.05
N CYS A 301 22.03 -39.59 -13.56
CA CYS A 301 23.39 -39.05 -13.41
C CYS A 301 24.41 -39.62 -14.43
N ASN A 302 23.99 -40.47 -15.36
CA ASN A 302 24.84 -40.98 -16.43
C ASN A 302 24.16 -40.81 -17.79
N THR A 303 24.30 -39.62 -18.39
CA THR A 303 24.47 -39.36 -19.83
C THR A 303 24.70 -37.88 -20.05
#